data_AF-A0A820ZBT6-F1
#
_entry.id   AF-A0A820ZBT6-F1
#
_cell.length_a   1.000
_cell.length_b   1.000
_cell.length_c   1.000
_cell.angle_alpha   90.00
_cell.angle_beta   90.00
_cell.angle_gamma   90.00
#
_symmetry.space_group_name_H-M   'P 1'
#
loop_
_entity.id
_entity.type
_entity.pdbx_description
1 polymer ?
#
loop_
_entity_poly.entity_id
_entity_poly.type
_entity_poly.pdbx_seq_one_letter_code
_entity_poly.pdbx_strand_id
1 'polypeptide(L)'
;NAASYIFFLLLFSSYLLFNFKSSTNGSSRIHWTEVLLIIIVTTMLFEDIRQFFWQDNRSIIGKLSNYFIKNLFISLIRITSYILFYIGFILLFTYASTDENLTVAKIILAYDLEIWYIRSLAFLGVLRKMGPKLVMIRKMLVDLFFFTYIILIAMVAYGVASRAMYKYNEDADNDDLTFDGRSIFRHVLYPSYYLMYGSTENELAALDRNRDLGTAIATQILLAFHMLFVNILLINLLIAMFSYTFETVQSQTDHVWRYERYSFIREYFDRSPLFPPFIIISHLIELIKFLIGLCQKRNNSNMKKNQAKIFKMIAANHEIDKDWSEFESYATNLYARTKVSGTSSSSATVVASRTRQDVPPTILDTMNTSPSSLTIDLKAITDEIASIKKVIGDLRTYTEEMNRSMQSMMDVQERVKMSKELKPRIRSAITTNGEIIEFFFNFIFIFLFR
;
A
#
# COMPACT_ATOMS: atom_id res chain seq x y z
N ASN A 1 5.67 2.04 -20.66
CA ASN A 1 5.12 0.97 -19.80
C ASN A 1 3.61 0.97 -19.71
N ALA A 2 2.95 2.00 -19.13
CA ALA A 2 1.49 2.01 -19.00
C ALA A 2 0.74 1.83 -20.34
N ALA A 3 1.11 2.58 -21.39
CA ALA A 3 0.50 2.43 -22.72
C ALA A 3 0.67 1.02 -23.31
N SER A 4 1.86 0.42 -23.17
CA SER A 4 2.11 -0.96 -23.61
C SER A 4 1.32 -1.99 -22.80
N TYR A 5 1.04 -1.72 -21.52
CA TYR A 5 0.23 -2.58 -20.69
C TYR A 5 -1.26 -2.50 -21.07
N ILE A 6 -1.76 -1.29 -21.37
CA ILE A 6 -3.12 -1.11 -21.90
C ILE A 6 -3.26 -1.82 -23.25
N PHE A 7 -2.27 -1.70 -24.14
CA PHE A 7 -2.25 -2.46 -25.39
C PHE A 7 -2.30 -3.97 -25.14
N PHE A 8 -1.52 -4.48 -24.18
CA PHE A 8 -1.58 -5.88 -23.77
C PHE A 8 -2.97 -6.30 -23.29
N LEU A 9 -3.64 -5.51 -22.44
CA LEU A 9 -5.00 -5.81 -21.97
C LEU A 9 -6.01 -5.84 -23.12
N LEU A 10 -5.92 -4.90 -24.05
CA LEU A 10 -6.78 -4.86 -25.23
C LEU A 10 -6.54 -6.06 -26.14
N LEU A 11 -5.27 -6.44 -26.33
CA LEU A 11 -4.89 -7.62 -27.10
C LEU A 11 -5.42 -8.90 -26.44
N PHE A 12 -5.27 -9.04 -25.12
CA PHE A 12 -5.73 -10.22 -24.39
C PHE A 12 -7.27 -10.32 -24.38
N SER A 13 -7.95 -9.19 -24.21
CA SER A 13 -9.41 -9.11 -24.29
C SER A 13 -9.92 -9.45 -25.70
N SER A 14 -9.27 -8.89 -26.74
CA SER A 14 -9.59 -9.19 -28.14
C SER A 14 -9.38 -10.67 -28.48
N TYR A 15 -8.30 -11.27 -27.96
CA TYR A 15 -8.05 -12.69 -28.11
C TYR A 15 -9.18 -13.55 -27.52
N LEU A 16 -9.56 -13.31 -26.26
CA LEU A 16 -10.61 -14.10 -25.60
C LEU A 16 -12.01 -13.92 -26.22
N LEU A 17 -12.31 -12.73 -26.75
CA LEU A 17 -13.61 -12.42 -27.34
C LEU A 17 -13.75 -12.91 -28.79
N PHE A 18 -12.73 -12.72 -29.63
CA PHE A 18 -12.87 -12.89 -31.08
C PHE A 18 -12.06 -14.06 -31.65
N ASN A 19 -10.87 -14.32 -31.09
CA ASN A 19 -9.91 -15.26 -31.66
C ASN A 19 -9.87 -16.60 -30.92
N PHE A 20 -10.63 -16.75 -29.83
CA PHE A 20 -10.80 -18.01 -29.12
C PHE A 20 -11.73 -18.94 -29.90
N LYS A 21 -11.21 -19.56 -30.97
CA LYS A 21 -11.94 -20.57 -31.76
C LYS A 21 -11.38 -21.96 -31.49
N SER A 22 -12.29 -22.91 -31.27
CA SER A 22 -11.96 -24.34 -31.19
C SER A 22 -11.30 -24.77 -32.50
N SER A 23 -10.31 -25.66 -32.39
CA SER A 23 -9.62 -26.30 -33.51
C SER A 23 -10.54 -27.31 -34.21
N THR A 24 -11.75 -26.88 -34.63
CA THR A 24 -12.76 -27.76 -35.23
C THR A 24 -12.51 -28.05 -36.70
N ASN A 25 -11.65 -27.29 -37.38
CA ASN A 25 -11.41 -27.45 -38.83
C ASN A 25 -9.94 -27.77 -39.13
N GLY A 26 -9.41 -28.88 -38.58
CA GLY A 26 -8.23 -29.61 -39.11
C GLY A 26 -6.90 -28.84 -39.29
N SER A 27 -6.84 -27.57 -38.93
CA SER A 27 -5.63 -26.75 -38.97
C SER A 27 -5.59 -25.98 -37.66
N SER A 28 -4.87 -26.55 -36.70
CA SER A 28 -4.43 -25.92 -35.45
C SER A 28 -3.46 -24.78 -35.78
N ARG A 29 -3.96 -23.75 -36.46
CA ARG A 29 -3.19 -22.53 -36.72
C ARG A 29 -3.24 -21.70 -35.46
N ILE A 30 -2.24 -21.90 -34.61
CA ILE A 30 -1.87 -21.01 -33.52
C ILE A 30 -2.01 -19.58 -34.05
N HIS A 31 -2.95 -18.81 -33.52
CA HIS A 31 -3.16 -17.46 -34.01
C HIS A 31 -1.96 -16.60 -33.61
N TRP A 32 -1.55 -15.67 -34.47
CA TRP A 32 -0.39 -14.82 -34.17
C TRP A 32 -0.57 -14.02 -32.87
N THR A 33 -1.81 -13.73 -32.46
CA THR A 33 -2.10 -13.07 -31.16
C THR A 33 -1.75 -13.94 -29.97
N GLU A 34 -1.89 -15.28 -30.05
CA GLU A 34 -1.51 -16.20 -28.97
C GLU A 34 0.00 -16.17 -28.75
N VAL A 35 0.76 -16.32 -29.84
CA VAL A 35 2.22 -16.24 -29.80
C VAL A 35 2.66 -14.90 -29.24
N LEU A 36 2.03 -13.81 -29.70
CA LEU A 36 2.36 -12.47 -29.24
C LEU A 36 2.00 -12.25 -27.76
N LEU A 37 0.88 -12.79 -27.27
CA LEU A 37 0.50 -12.77 -25.85
C LEU A 37 1.50 -13.53 -24.99
N ILE A 38 1.86 -14.75 -25.40
CA ILE A 38 2.84 -15.57 -24.68
C ILE A 38 4.17 -14.82 -24.61
N ILE A 39 4.65 -14.27 -25.73
CA ILE A 39 5.88 -13.46 -25.77
C ILE A 39 5.78 -12.29 -24.78
N ILE A 40 4.69 -11.53 -24.78
CA ILE A 40 4.52 -10.39 -23.87
C ILE A 40 4.51 -10.86 -22.40
N VAL A 41 3.75 -11.88 -22.04
CA VAL A 41 3.68 -12.33 -20.64
C VAL A 41 5.02 -12.92 -20.19
N THR A 42 5.70 -13.68 -21.06
CA THR A 42 7.05 -14.19 -20.79
C THR A 42 8.05 -13.06 -20.59
N THR A 43 7.98 -11.97 -21.36
CA THR A 43 8.85 -10.80 -21.11
C THR A 43 8.59 -10.13 -19.79
N MET A 44 7.32 -9.97 -19.40
CA MET A 44 6.97 -9.39 -18.11
C MET A 44 7.41 -10.30 -16.96
N LEU A 45 7.31 -11.62 -17.11
CA LEU A 45 7.82 -12.58 -16.15
C LEU A 45 9.34 -12.45 -15.96
N PHE A 46 10.10 -12.39 -17.05
CA PHE A 46 11.56 -12.24 -16.98
C PHE A 46 11.97 -10.92 -16.31
N GLU A 47 11.27 -9.82 -16.59
CA GLU A 47 11.53 -8.54 -15.95
C GLU A 47 11.24 -8.59 -14.44
N ASP A 48 10.17 -9.29 -14.03
CA ASP A 48 9.83 -9.49 -12.63
C ASP A 48 10.86 -10.41 -11.92
N ILE A 49 11.34 -11.45 -12.60
CA ILE A 49 12.44 -12.32 -12.11
C ILE A 49 13.75 -11.53 -11.98
N ARG A 50 14.08 -10.67 -12.95
CA ARG A 50 15.28 -9.81 -12.89
C ARG A 50 15.22 -8.90 -11.67
N GLN A 51 14.09 -8.25 -11.42
CA GLN A 51 13.88 -7.40 -10.24
C GLN A 51 14.03 -8.18 -8.92
N PHE A 52 13.58 -9.43 -8.89
CA PHE A 52 13.76 -10.30 -7.72
C PHE A 52 15.24 -10.60 -7.47
N PHE A 53 16.02 -10.91 -8.51
CA PHE A 53 17.45 -11.22 -8.37
C PHE A 53 18.32 -10.00 -8.03
N TRP A 54 18.01 -8.82 -8.53
CA TRP A 54 18.81 -7.60 -8.34
C TRP A 54 18.64 -6.90 -6.99
N GLN A 55 17.87 -7.48 -6.05
CA GLN A 55 17.76 -6.94 -4.70
C GLN A 55 19.07 -7.10 -3.91
N ASP A 56 19.42 -6.07 -3.12
CA ASP A 56 20.67 -5.92 -2.35
C ASP A 56 20.91 -6.98 -1.25
N ASN A 57 20.04 -7.98 -1.09
CA ASN A 57 20.18 -9.02 -0.07
C ASN A 57 21.10 -10.16 -0.52
N ARG A 58 21.92 -10.70 0.39
CA ARG A 58 22.82 -11.82 0.07
C ARG A 58 22.16 -13.20 0.11
N SER A 59 21.10 -13.37 0.91
CA SER A 59 20.38 -14.65 1.07
C SER A 59 19.09 -14.68 0.23
N ILE A 60 18.79 -15.82 -0.41
CA ILE A 60 17.59 -16.04 -1.23
C ILE A 60 16.31 -15.95 -0.37
N ILE A 61 16.32 -16.54 0.83
CA ILE A 61 15.22 -16.43 1.79
C ILE A 61 15.03 -14.97 2.21
N GLY A 62 16.12 -14.23 2.44
CA GLY A 62 16.05 -12.80 2.73
C GLY A 62 15.50 -11.97 1.57
N LYS A 63 15.76 -12.35 0.32
CA LYS A 63 15.17 -11.70 -0.87
C LYS A 63 13.68 -11.99 -0.99
N LEU A 64 13.25 -13.24 -0.83
CA LEU A 64 11.84 -13.63 -0.83
C LEU A 64 11.09 -12.88 0.27
N SER A 65 11.61 -12.96 1.50
CA SER A 65 11.04 -12.26 2.65
C SER A 65 10.91 -10.76 2.36
N ASN A 66 11.94 -10.08 1.86
CA ASN A 66 11.82 -8.65 1.54
C ASN A 66 10.87 -8.34 0.37
N TYR A 67 10.81 -9.19 -0.66
CA TYR A 67 9.89 -9.03 -1.78
C TYR A 67 8.43 -9.17 -1.33
N PHE A 68 8.13 -10.16 -0.49
CA PHE A 68 6.80 -10.34 0.10
C PHE A 68 6.49 -9.29 1.18
N ILE A 69 7.44 -8.92 2.04
CA ILE A 69 7.23 -7.95 3.13
C ILE A 69 6.97 -6.54 2.61
N LYS A 70 7.62 -6.12 1.52
CA LYS A 70 7.45 -4.76 0.99
C LYS A 70 6.04 -4.51 0.45
N ASN A 71 5.40 -5.50 -0.19
CA ASN A 71 4.04 -5.38 -0.74
C ASN A 71 3.42 -6.76 -1.03
N LEU A 72 3.03 -7.49 0.02
CA LEU A 72 2.50 -8.87 -0.05
C LEU A 72 1.32 -9.01 -1.03
N PHE A 73 0.35 -8.09 -0.95
CA PHE A 73 -0.83 -8.10 -1.81
C PHE A 73 -0.49 -8.00 -3.31
N ILE A 74 0.38 -7.05 -3.67
CA ILE A 74 0.77 -6.84 -5.07
C ILE A 74 1.66 -8.01 -5.54
N SER A 75 2.58 -8.47 -4.69
CA SER A 75 3.41 -9.65 -4.97
C SER A 75 2.57 -10.88 -5.30
N LEU A 76 1.56 -11.18 -4.48
CA LEU A 76 0.66 -12.31 -4.69
C LEU A 76 -0.12 -12.18 -5.99
N ILE A 77 -0.73 -11.02 -6.27
CA ILE A 77 -1.45 -10.78 -7.53
C ILE A 77 -0.54 -11.02 -8.74
N ARG A 78 0.73 -10.57 -8.69
CA ARG A 78 1.70 -10.78 -9.78
C ARG A 78 1.96 -12.27 -9.99
N ILE A 79 2.30 -12.99 -8.94
CA ILE A 79 2.63 -14.42 -9.03
C ILE A 79 1.42 -15.22 -9.52
N THR A 80 0.23 -14.98 -8.95
CA THR A 80 -1.01 -15.64 -9.34
C THR A 80 -1.35 -15.39 -10.81
N SER A 81 -1.21 -14.16 -11.32
CA SER A 81 -1.44 -13.85 -12.75
C SER A 81 -0.50 -14.60 -13.69
N TYR A 82 0.76 -14.82 -13.32
CA TYR A 82 1.66 -15.59 -14.19
C TYR A 82 1.31 -17.07 -14.16
N ILE A 83 1.06 -17.63 -12.97
CA ILE A 83 0.75 -19.06 -12.82
C ILE A 83 -0.53 -19.41 -13.57
N LEU A 84 -1.61 -18.66 -13.38
CA LEU A 84 -2.88 -18.91 -14.06
C LEU A 84 -2.77 -18.75 -15.58
N PHE A 85 -2.03 -17.74 -16.06
CA PHE A 85 -1.76 -17.57 -17.48
C PHE A 85 -1.11 -18.82 -18.10
N TYR A 86 0.00 -19.30 -17.52
CA TYR A 86 0.69 -20.48 -18.06
C TYR A 86 -0.13 -21.76 -17.91
N ILE A 87 -0.83 -21.95 -16.80
CA ILE A 87 -1.74 -23.11 -16.64
C ILE A 87 -2.83 -23.08 -17.72
N GLY A 88 -3.47 -21.93 -17.95
CA GLY A 88 -4.50 -21.76 -18.97
C GLY A 88 -3.99 -22.06 -20.38
N PHE A 89 -2.81 -21.56 -20.74
CA PHE A 89 -2.20 -21.85 -22.05
C PHE A 89 -1.68 -23.29 -22.17
N ILE A 90 -1.11 -23.89 -21.11
CA ILE A 90 -0.70 -25.30 -21.12
C ILE A 90 -1.92 -26.21 -21.33
N LEU A 91 -3.02 -25.94 -20.62
CA LEU A 91 -4.27 -26.68 -20.81
C LEU A 91 -4.80 -26.51 -22.24
N LEU A 92 -4.73 -25.30 -22.79
CA LEU A 92 -5.10 -25.01 -24.17
C LEU A 92 -4.27 -25.82 -25.18
N PHE A 93 -2.94 -25.89 -25.02
CA PHE A 93 -2.08 -26.64 -25.95
C PHE A 93 -2.17 -28.16 -25.80
N THR A 94 -2.31 -28.65 -24.57
CA THR A 94 -2.27 -30.09 -24.28
C THR A 94 -3.60 -30.77 -24.60
N TYR A 95 -4.71 -30.06 -24.40
CA TYR A 95 -6.06 -30.63 -24.49
C TYR A 95 -6.94 -29.98 -25.57
N ALA A 96 -6.30 -29.37 -26.57
CA ALA A 96 -6.96 -28.77 -27.73
C ALA A 96 -7.89 -29.72 -28.52
N SER A 97 -7.82 -31.02 -28.25
CA SER A 97 -8.56 -32.07 -28.94
C SER A 97 -9.95 -32.38 -28.34
N THR A 98 -10.34 -31.80 -27.20
CA THR A 98 -11.63 -32.10 -26.53
C THR A 98 -12.37 -30.81 -26.15
N ASP A 99 -13.64 -30.68 -26.56
CA ASP A 99 -14.44 -29.45 -26.38
C ASP A 99 -14.68 -29.07 -24.91
N GLU A 100 -14.78 -30.04 -23.99
CA GLU A 100 -14.95 -29.79 -22.56
C GLU A 100 -13.71 -29.13 -21.93
N ASN A 101 -12.52 -29.65 -22.23
CA ASN A 101 -11.26 -29.13 -21.70
C ASN A 101 -10.94 -27.74 -22.27
N LEU A 102 -11.36 -27.45 -23.49
CA LEU A 102 -11.26 -26.12 -24.08
C LEU A 102 -12.10 -25.10 -23.30
N THR A 103 -13.29 -25.50 -22.85
CA THR A 103 -14.16 -24.65 -22.02
C THR A 103 -13.50 -24.33 -20.68
N VAL A 104 -12.88 -25.32 -20.04
CA VAL A 104 -12.14 -25.12 -18.79
C VAL A 104 -10.95 -24.17 -18.97
N ALA A 105 -10.14 -24.35 -20.03
CA ALA A 105 -9.05 -23.42 -20.37
C ALA A 105 -9.56 -21.99 -20.62
N LYS A 106 -10.70 -21.84 -21.30
CA LYS A 106 -11.33 -20.53 -21.52
C LYS A 106 -11.71 -19.84 -20.22
N ILE A 107 -12.32 -20.59 -19.29
CA ILE A 107 -12.74 -20.08 -17.98
C ILE A 107 -11.52 -19.62 -17.18
N ILE A 108 -10.45 -20.43 -17.14
CA ILE A 108 -9.22 -20.09 -16.43
C ILE A 108 -8.59 -18.82 -17.00
N LEU A 109 -8.48 -18.71 -18.33
CA LEU A 109 -7.91 -17.51 -18.97
C LEU A 109 -8.81 -16.27 -18.81
N ALA A 110 -10.13 -16.44 -18.72
CA ALA A 110 -11.05 -15.35 -18.44
C ALA A 110 -10.85 -14.78 -17.03
N TYR A 111 -10.74 -15.65 -16.01
CA TYR A 111 -10.40 -15.21 -14.65
C TYR A 111 -8.99 -14.62 -14.57
N ASP A 112 -8.03 -15.17 -15.30
CA ASP A 112 -6.69 -14.59 -15.38
C ASP A 112 -6.73 -13.15 -15.92
N LEU A 113 -7.51 -12.89 -16.98
CA LEU A 113 -7.67 -11.54 -17.54
C LEU A 113 -8.20 -10.54 -16.49
N GLU A 114 -9.13 -10.93 -15.62
CA GLU A 114 -9.60 -10.06 -14.52
C GLU A 114 -8.46 -9.68 -13.57
N ILE A 115 -7.59 -10.63 -13.23
CA ILE A 115 -6.42 -10.37 -12.38
C ILE A 115 -5.45 -9.39 -13.07
N TRP A 116 -5.25 -9.52 -14.39
CA TRP A 116 -4.46 -8.54 -15.17
C TRP A 116 -5.09 -7.13 -15.16
N TYR A 117 -6.42 -7.01 -15.18
CA TYR A 117 -7.11 -5.74 -15.00
C TYR A 117 -6.91 -5.17 -13.60
N ILE A 118 -7.08 -5.97 -12.55
CA ILE A 118 -6.82 -5.54 -11.16
C ILE A 118 -5.37 -5.07 -11.01
N ARG A 119 -4.41 -5.80 -11.60
CA ARG A 119 -2.99 -5.41 -11.61
C ARG A 119 -2.76 -4.06 -12.28
N SER A 120 -3.57 -3.68 -13.27
CA SER A 120 -3.47 -2.37 -13.93
C SER A 120 -3.66 -1.19 -12.96
N LEU A 121 -4.41 -1.38 -11.86
CA LEU A 121 -4.63 -0.35 -10.84
C LEU A 121 -3.32 0.10 -10.19
N ALA A 122 -2.29 -0.74 -10.17
CA ALA A 122 -0.97 -0.38 -9.65
C ALA A 122 -0.35 0.83 -10.38
N PHE A 123 -0.66 1.04 -11.67
CA PHE A 123 -0.21 2.24 -12.41
C PHE A 123 -0.86 3.53 -11.89
N LEU A 124 -2.11 3.46 -11.42
CA LEU A 124 -2.81 4.59 -10.84
C LEU A 124 -2.21 5.01 -9.48
N GLY A 125 -1.52 4.08 -8.80
CA GLY A 125 -0.82 4.31 -7.53
C GLY A 125 0.24 5.42 -7.60
N VAL A 126 0.84 5.64 -8.78
CA VAL A 126 1.89 6.64 -8.99
C VAL A 126 1.33 8.07 -9.10
N LEU A 127 0.07 8.21 -9.51
CA LEU A 127 -0.56 9.51 -9.72
C LEU A 127 -0.84 10.20 -8.38
N ARG A 128 -0.49 11.49 -8.29
CA ARG A 128 -0.69 12.29 -7.06
C ARG A 128 -2.14 12.33 -6.57
N LYS A 129 -3.12 12.29 -7.48
CA LYS A 129 -4.54 12.35 -7.15
C LYS A 129 -5.14 10.97 -6.81
N MET A 130 -4.65 9.89 -7.41
CA MET A 130 -5.24 8.55 -7.29
C MET A 130 -4.49 7.64 -6.31
N GLY A 131 -3.19 7.84 -6.14
CA GLY A 131 -2.36 7.01 -5.27
C GLY A 131 -2.81 6.98 -3.80
N PRO A 132 -3.07 8.14 -3.15
CA PRO A 132 -3.64 8.19 -1.80
C PRO A 132 -4.93 7.37 -1.67
N LYS A 133 -5.85 7.50 -2.64
CA LYS A 133 -7.12 6.78 -2.65
C LYS A 133 -6.93 5.27 -2.79
N LEU A 134 -6.00 4.82 -3.62
CA LEU A 134 -5.70 3.39 -3.77
C LEU A 134 -5.08 2.78 -2.51
N VAL A 135 -4.18 3.53 -1.84
CA VAL A 135 -3.62 3.13 -0.54
C VAL A 135 -4.71 3.01 0.53
N MET A 136 -5.68 3.91 0.50
CA MET A 136 -6.81 3.88 1.41
C MET A 136 -7.74 2.69 1.15
N ILE A 137 -8.12 2.42 -0.10
CA ILE A 137 -8.91 1.24 -0.49
C ILE A 137 -8.23 -0.04 0.04
N ARG A 138 -6.92 -0.19 -0.18
CA ARG A 138 -6.17 -1.36 0.31
C ARG A 138 -6.25 -1.52 1.83
N LYS A 139 -6.21 -0.44 2.60
CA LYS A 139 -6.34 -0.49 4.06
C LYS A 139 -7.76 -0.83 4.49
N MET A 140 -8.77 -0.25 3.83
CA MET A 140 -10.18 -0.55 4.10
C MET A 140 -10.58 -1.98 3.77
N LEU A 141 -9.94 -2.61 2.77
CA LEU A 141 -10.17 -4.01 2.43
C LEU A 141 -9.80 -4.97 3.58
N VAL A 142 -8.84 -4.60 4.44
CA VAL A 142 -8.51 -5.39 5.63
C VAL A 142 -9.65 -5.33 6.64
N ASP A 143 -10.23 -4.16 6.86
CA ASP A 143 -11.39 -4.00 7.75
C ASP A 143 -12.64 -4.70 7.18
N LEU A 144 -12.83 -4.63 5.86
CA LEU A 144 -13.89 -5.34 5.15
C LEU A 144 -13.83 -6.85 5.38
N PHE A 145 -12.64 -7.44 5.46
CA PHE A 145 -12.48 -8.88 5.60
C PHE A 145 -13.14 -9.41 6.89
N PHE A 146 -12.86 -8.76 8.02
CA PHE A 146 -13.47 -9.13 9.31
C PHE A 146 -14.99 -8.94 9.30
N PHE A 147 -15.47 -7.89 8.63
CA PHE A 147 -16.91 -7.63 8.55
C PHE A 147 -17.64 -8.61 7.63
N THR A 148 -17.01 -8.99 6.52
CA THR A 148 -17.56 -9.97 5.56
C THR A 148 -17.79 -11.32 6.23
N TYR A 149 -16.96 -11.70 7.20
CA TYR A 149 -17.18 -12.92 7.99
C TYR A 149 -18.50 -12.88 8.79
N ILE A 150 -18.84 -11.74 9.38
CA ILE A 150 -20.12 -11.56 10.10
C ILE A 150 -21.30 -11.65 9.14
N ILE A 151 -21.19 -10.99 7.97
CA ILE A 151 -22.20 -11.09 6.90
C ILE A 151 -22.37 -12.54 6.44
N LEU A 152 -21.26 -13.27 6.25
CA LEU A 152 -21.30 -14.67 5.82
C LEU A 152 -22.03 -15.56 6.83
N ILE A 153 -21.81 -15.37 8.14
CA ILE A 153 -22.56 -16.09 9.18
C ILE A 153 -24.06 -15.81 9.07
N ALA A 154 -24.44 -14.53 8.92
CA ALA A 154 -25.85 -14.14 8.77
C ALA A 154 -26.48 -14.71 7.49
N MET A 155 -25.74 -14.76 6.38
CA MET A 155 -26.16 -15.36 5.12
C MET A 155 -26.38 -16.86 5.26
N VAL A 156 -25.43 -17.60 5.83
CA VAL A 156 -25.56 -19.05 6.04
C VAL A 156 -26.75 -19.36 6.96
N ALA A 157 -26.91 -18.60 8.04
CA ALA A 157 -28.01 -18.80 8.99
C ALA A 157 -29.39 -18.67 8.31
N TYR A 158 -29.60 -17.62 7.51
CA TYR A 158 -30.82 -17.45 6.74
C TYR A 158 -30.98 -18.48 5.62
N GLY A 159 -29.93 -18.75 4.86
CA GLY A 159 -29.98 -19.70 3.75
C GLY A 159 -30.34 -21.13 4.20
N VAL A 160 -29.83 -21.57 5.36
CA VAL A 160 -30.15 -22.89 5.90
C VAL A 160 -31.59 -22.92 6.43
N ALA A 161 -32.01 -21.89 7.15
CA ALA A 161 -33.36 -21.81 7.71
C ALA A 161 -34.44 -21.71 6.62
N SER A 162 -34.24 -20.85 5.61
CA SER A 162 -35.15 -20.71 4.47
C SER A 162 -35.26 -22.01 3.68
N ARG A 163 -34.13 -22.65 3.33
CA ARG A 163 -34.15 -23.93 2.61
C ARG A 163 -34.81 -25.04 3.40
N ALA A 164 -34.63 -25.09 4.73
CA ALA A 164 -35.30 -26.07 5.59
C ALA A 164 -36.83 -25.91 5.59
N MET A 165 -37.33 -24.67 5.52
CA MET A 165 -38.76 -24.38 5.46
C MET A 165 -39.37 -24.67 4.08
N TYR A 166 -38.63 -24.42 2.99
CA TYR A 166 -39.08 -24.73 1.62
C TYR A 166 -39.04 -26.23 1.29
N LYS A 167 -38.27 -27.05 2.03
CA LYS A 167 -38.09 -28.49 1.79
C LYS A 167 -39.38 -29.32 1.94
N TYR A 168 -40.47 -28.75 2.46
CA TYR A 168 -41.74 -29.47 2.59
C TYR A 168 -42.59 -29.51 1.29
N ASN A 169 -42.16 -28.82 0.23
CA ASN A 169 -42.87 -28.83 -1.06
C ASN A 169 -42.15 -29.81 -2.02
N GLU A 170 -42.48 -31.10 -1.92
CA GLU A 170 -41.81 -32.23 -2.60
C GLU A 170 -41.87 -32.22 -4.15
N ASP A 171 -42.52 -31.23 -4.78
CA ASP A 171 -42.75 -31.25 -6.24
C ASP A 171 -42.00 -30.18 -7.05
N ALA A 172 -41.16 -29.33 -6.43
CA ALA A 172 -40.69 -28.10 -7.11
C ALA A 172 -39.27 -28.14 -7.71
N ASP A 173 -38.43 -29.14 -7.44
CA ASP A 173 -37.17 -29.35 -8.17
C ASP A 173 -36.63 -30.76 -7.86
N ASN A 174 -36.54 -31.61 -8.88
CA ASN A 174 -35.83 -32.90 -8.84
C ASN A 174 -34.29 -32.73 -8.75
N ASP A 175 -33.80 -31.65 -8.12
CA ASP A 175 -32.40 -31.51 -7.74
C ASP A 175 -32.26 -32.16 -6.36
N ASP A 176 -32.00 -33.47 -6.35
CA ASP A 176 -31.63 -34.20 -5.13
C ASP A 176 -30.56 -33.38 -4.40
N LEU A 177 -30.86 -32.97 -3.16
CA LEU A 177 -29.95 -32.23 -2.32
C LEU A 177 -28.79 -33.16 -1.91
N THR A 178 -27.85 -33.34 -2.83
CA THR A 178 -26.60 -34.03 -2.58
C THR A 178 -25.76 -33.17 -1.66
N PHE A 179 -25.04 -33.78 -0.70
CA PHE A 179 -24.06 -33.08 0.14
C PHE A 179 -22.81 -32.74 -0.70
N ASP A 180 -23.03 -31.97 -1.76
CA ASP A 180 -22.02 -31.45 -2.65
C ASP A 180 -21.94 -29.93 -2.45
N GLY A 181 -20.73 -29.37 -2.44
CA GLY A 181 -20.52 -27.94 -2.22
C GLY A 181 -21.28 -27.07 -3.23
N ARG A 182 -21.49 -27.58 -4.45
CA ARG A 182 -22.23 -26.90 -5.51
C ARG A 182 -23.70 -26.67 -5.16
N SER A 183 -24.37 -27.69 -4.61
CA SER A 183 -25.79 -27.61 -4.24
C SER A 183 -25.98 -26.68 -3.05
N ILE A 184 -25.10 -26.78 -2.04
CA ILE A 184 -25.12 -25.90 -0.87
C ILE A 184 -24.94 -24.45 -1.30
N PHE A 185 -23.95 -24.14 -2.14
CA PHE A 185 -23.74 -22.78 -2.62
C PHE A 185 -24.96 -22.23 -3.38
N ARG A 186 -25.49 -23.02 -4.32
CA ARG A 186 -26.63 -22.61 -5.16
C ARG A 186 -27.92 -22.39 -4.37
N HIS A 187 -28.21 -23.23 -3.38
CA HIS A 187 -29.50 -23.20 -2.68
C HIS A 187 -29.47 -22.45 -1.35
N VAL A 188 -28.31 -22.30 -0.70
CA VAL A 188 -28.19 -21.67 0.63
C VAL A 188 -27.59 -20.27 0.52
N LEU A 189 -26.41 -20.16 -0.10
CA LEU A 189 -25.65 -18.90 -0.11
C LEU A 189 -26.14 -17.94 -1.19
N TYR A 190 -26.43 -18.45 -2.38
CA TYR A 190 -26.78 -17.62 -3.53
C TYR A 190 -28.06 -16.78 -3.31
N PRO A 191 -29.20 -17.32 -2.83
CA PRO A 191 -30.39 -16.49 -2.60
C PRO A 191 -30.15 -15.40 -1.53
N SER A 192 -29.50 -15.78 -0.43
CA SER A 192 -29.11 -14.89 0.66
C SER A 192 -28.21 -13.73 0.20
N TYR A 193 -27.36 -13.98 -0.80
CA TYR A 193 -26.48 -12.96 -1.37
C TYR A 193 -27.25 -11.90 -2.15
N TYR A 194 -28.17 -12.30 -3.04
CA TYR A 194 -28.98 -11.35 -3.82
C TYR A 194 -29.89 -10.51 -2.94
N LEU A 195 -30.33 -11.09 -1.83
CA LEU A 195 -31.13 -10.41 -0.83
C LEU A 195 -30.39 -9.24 -0.17
N MET A 196 -29.06 -9.36 0.01
CA MET A 196 -28.21 -8.26 0.48
C MET A 196 -28.27 -7.03 -0.44
N TYR A 197 -28.44 -7.25 -1.74
CA TYR A 197 -28.56 -6.19 -2.76
C TYR A 197 -30.01 -5.77 -3.02
N GLY A 198 -30.98 -6.28 -2.26
CA GLY A 198 -32.38 -5.92 -2.36
C GLY A 198 -33.17 -6.66 -3.44
N SER A 199 -32.60 -7.69 -4.07
CA SER A 199 -33.32 -8.52 -5.03
C SER A 199 -34.15 -9.58 -4.30
N THR A 200 -35.44 -9.29 -4.08
CA THR A 200 -36.36 -10.17 -3.34
C THR A 200 -37.27 -11.02 -4.23
N GLU A 201 -37.24 -10.82 -5.55
CA GLU A 201 -38.20 -11.43 -6.51
C GLU A 201 -38.26 -12.96 -6.41
N ASN A 202 -37.11 -13.63 -6.28
CA ASN A 202 -37.05 -15.08 -6.19
C ASN A 202 -37.66 -15.63 -4.89
N GLU A 203 -37.50 -14.91 -3.78
CA GLU A 203 -38.06 -15.29 -2.48
C GLU A 203 -39.56 -15.02 -2.42
N LEU A 204 -40.03 -13.89 -2.97
CA LEU A 204 -41.47 -13.61 -3.08
C LEU A 204 -42.16 -14.65 -3.97
N ALA A 205 -41.55 -15.03 -5.10
CA ALA A 205 -42.07 -16.09 -5.94
C ALA A 205 -42.05 -17.47 -5.26
N ALA A 206 -41.09 -17.73 -4.36
CA ALA A 206 -41.07 -18.95 -3.55
C ALA A 206 -42.17 -18.96 -2.48
N LEU A 207 -42.44 -17.81 -1.87
CA LEU A 207 -43.53 -17.62 -0.90
C LEU A 207 -44.90 -17.83 -1.54
N ASP A 208 -45.15 -17.28 -2.73
CA ASP A 208 -46.43 -17.45 -3.46
C ASP A 208 -46.69 -18.91 -3.85
N ARG A 209 -45.62 -19.72 -3.98
CA ARG A 209 -45.72 -21.15 -4.31
C ARG A 209 -45.89 -22.05 -3.08
N ASN A 210 -45.72 -21.54 -1.86
CA ASN A 210 -45.92 -22.32 -0.65
C ASN A 210 -47.43 -22.50 -0.38
N ARG A 211 -47.87 -23.77 -0.42
CA ARG A 211 -49.27 -24.13 -0.14
C ARG A 211 -49.62 -24.07 1.36
N ASP A 212 -48.62 -24.18 2.22
CA ASP A 212 -48.78 -24.16 3.67
C ASP A 212 -48.66 -22.73 4.23
N LEU A 213 -49.77 -22.22 4.76
CA LEU A 213 -49.86 -20.87 5.32
C LEU A 213 -48.87 -20.67 6.48
N GLY A 214 -48.65 -21.70 7.31
CA GLY A 214 -47.76 -21.61 8.47
C GLY A 214 -46.29 -21.44 8.08
N THR A 215 -45.82 -22.20 7.10
CA THR A 215 -44.44 -22.08 6.59
C THR A 215 -44.25 -20.81 5.78
N ALA A 216 -45.27 -20.38 5.01
CA ALA A 216 -45.25 -19.12 4.28
C ALA A 216 -45.16 -17.90 5.22
N ILE A 217 -45.92 -17.87 6.31
CA ILE A 217 -45.83 -16.79 7.30
C ILE A 217 -44.48 -16.82 8.03
N ALA A 218 -44.01 -18.01 8.42
CA ALA A 218 -42.72 -18.15 9.10
C ALA A 218 -41.53 -17.71 8.23
N THR A 219 -41.53 -18.10 6.95
CA THR A 219 -40.52 -17.67 5.97
C THR A 219 -40.60 -16.19 5.66
N GLN A 220 -41.79 -15.60 5.58
CA GLN A 220 -41.98 -14.16 5.42
C GLN A 220 -41.43 -13.37 6.63
N ILE A 221 -41.67 -13.85 7.85
CA ILE A 221 -41.10 -13.25 9.07
C ILE A 221 -39.58 -13.37 9.07
N LEU A 222 -39.05 -14.55 8.71
CA LEU A 222 -37.61 -14.79 8.61
C LEU A 222 -36.95 -13.86 7.57
N LEU A 223 -37.57 -13.70 6.41
CA LEU A 223 -37.15 -12.77 5.34
C LEU A 223 -37.12 -11.32 5.86
N ALA A 224 -38.18 -10.88 6.53
CA ALA A 224 -38.25 -9.54 7.09
C ALA A 224 -37.16 -9.30 8.14
N PHE A 225 -36.91 -10.26 9.03
CA PHE A 225 -35.84 -10.17 10.02
C PHE A 225 -34.46 -10.16 9.38
N HIS A 226 -34.23 -11.00 8.36
CA HIS A 226 -32.96 -11.01 7.63
C HIS A 226 -32.69 -9.68 6.93
N MET A 227 -33.69 -9.11 6.26
CA MET A 227 -33.58 -7.80 5.61
C MET A 227 -33.28 -6.68 6.62
N LEU A 228 -33.93 -6.69 7.78
CA LEU A 228 -33.62 -5.73 8.85
C LEU A 228 -32.19 -5.92 9.34
N PHE A 229 -31.81 -7.15 9.68
CA PHE A 229 -30.52 -7.41 10.29
C PHE A 229 -29.35 -7.19 9.32
N VAL A 230 -29.41 -7.71 8.10
CA VAL A 230 -28.32 -7.58 7.13
C VAL A 230 -28.36 -6.20 6.47
N ASN A 231 -29.49 -5.80 5.87
CA ASN A 231 -29.51 -4.61 5.01
C ASN A 231 -29.61 -3.31 5.81
N ILE A 232 -30.40 -3.30 6.89
CA ILE A 232 -30.57 -2.09 7.71
C ILE A 232 -29.48 -1.99 8.77
N LEU A 233 -29.09 -3.09 9.42
CA LEU A 233 -28.11 -3.04 10.50
C LEU A 233 -26.68 -3.27 9.99
N LEU A 234 -26.37 -4.43 9.41
CA LEU A 234 -24.98 -4.78 9.07
C LEU A 234 -24.40 -3.91 7.95
N ILE A 235 -25.13 -3.69 6.84
CA ILE A 235 -24.61 -2.84 5.75
C ILE A 235 -24.38 -1.40 6.23
N ASN A 236 -25.30 -0.83 7.01
CA ASN A 236 -25.12 0.53 7.53
C ASN A 236 -23.97 0.62 8.55
N LEU A 237 -23.77 -0.42 9.35
CA LEU A 237 -22.60 -0.51 10.22
C LEU A 237 -21.29 -0.62 9.42
N LEU A 238 -21.27 -1.36 8.31
CA LEU A 238 -20.13 -1.41 7.40
C LEU A 238 -19.81 -0.04 6.81
N ILE A 239 -20.83 0.71 6.38
CA ILE A 239 -20.66 2.08 5.88
C ILE A 239 -20.09 2.98 6.98
N ALA A 240 -20.56 2.85 8.23
CA ALA A 240 -20.04 3.61 9.36
C ALA A 240 -18.57 3.26 9.67
N MET A 241 -18.21 1.97 9.67
CA MET A 241 -16.83 1.51 9.84
C MET A 241 -15.91 2.03 8.72
N PHE A 242 -16.36 1.96 7.47
CA PHE A 242 -15.62 2.52 6.34
C PHE A 242 -15.45 4.03 6.47
N SER A 243 -16.45 4.76 6.96
CA SER A 243 -16.33 6.21 7.18
C SER A 243 -15.31 6.54 8.27
N TYR A 244 -15.34 5.80 9.39
CA TYR A 244 -14.35 5.97 10.47
C TYR A 244 -12.92 5.64 10.01
N THR A 245 -12.73 4.51 9.32
CA THR A 245 -11.44 4.14 8.74
C THR A 245 -11.02 5.15 7.67
N PHE A 246 -11.95 5.65 6.85
CA PHE A 246 -11.67 6.69 5.84
C PHE A 246 -11.02 7.90 6.48
N GLU A 247 -11.64 8.47 7.51
CA GLU A 247 -11.14 9.67 8.17
C GLU A 247 -9.77 9.44 8.84
N THR A 248 -9.66 8.32 9.57
CA THR A 248 -8.42 7.93 10.25
C THR A 248 -7.28 7.74 9.25
N VAL A 249 -7.53 6.99 8.17
CA VAL A 249 -6.54 6.71 7.14
C VAL A 249 -6.23 7.98 6.35
N GLN A 250 -7.21 8.79 5.97
CA GLN A 250 -7.03 10.03 5.21
C GLN A 250 -6.06 10.98 5.92
N SER A 251 -6.16 11.12 7.24
CA SER A 251 -5.26 11.98 8.03
C SER A 251 -3.78 11.60 7.92
N GLN A 252 -3.48 10.33 7.63
CA GLN A 252 -2.11 9.80 7.50
C GLN A 252 -1.74 9.40 6.07
N THR A 253 -2.69 9.43 5.13
CA THR A 253 -2.52 8.85 3.79
C THR A 253 -1.43 9.59 3.02
N ASP A 254 -1.31 10.90 3.19
CA ASP A 254 -0.30 11.71 2.52
C ASP A 254 1.13 11.25 2.84
N HIS A 255 1.40 10.89 4.10
CA HIS A 255 2.71 10.39 4.53
C HIS A 255 2.97 8.98 4.01
N VAL A 256 1.98 8.09 4.13
CA VAL A 256 2.09 6.71 3.65
C VAL A 256 2.29 6.67 2.14
N TRP A 257 1.50 7.44 1.39
CA TRP A 257 1.62 7.53 -0.06
C TRP A 257 2.96 8.14 -0.49
N ARG A 258 3.47 9.18 0.18
CA ARG A 258 4.80 9.74 -0.13
C ARG A 258 5.92 8.71 0.09
N TYR A 259 5.81 7.88 1.12
CA TYR A 259 6.74 6.78 1.38
C TYR A 259 6.66 5.69 0.30
N GLU A 260 5.45 5.23 -0.04
CA GLU A 260 5.21 4.23 -1.09
C GLU A 260 5.67 4.75 -2.47
N ARG A 261 5.43 6.03 -2.76
CA ARG A 261 5.85 6.69 -4.00
C ARG A 261 7.35 6.63 -4.20
N TYR A 262 8.15 6.77 -3.14
CA TYR A 262 9.59 6.60 -3.25
C TYR A 262 9.96 5.18 -3.72
N SER A 263 9.31 4.15 -3.15
CA SER A 263 9.52 2.77 -3.59
C SER A 263 9.15 2.58 -5.06
N PHE A 264 8.03 3.13 -5.51
CA PHE A 264 7.64 3.07 -6.92
C PHE A 264 8.66 3.77 -7.82
N ILE A 265 9.06 5.01 -7.49
CA ILE A 265 10.02 5.77 -8.31
C ILE A 265 11.36 5.02 -8.42
N ARG A 266 11.88 4.51 -7.30
CA ARG A 266 13.13 3.73 -7.31
C ARG A 266 12.99 2.48 -8.19
N GLU A 267 11.88 1.76 -8.06
CA GLU A 267 11.61 0.58 -8.90
C GLU A 267 11.57 0.94 -10.39
N TYR A 268 10.91 2.04 -10.78
CA TYR A 268 10.87 2.49 -12.17
C TYR A 268 12.24 2.95 -12.70
N PHE A 269 13.09 3.51 -11.83
CA PHE A 269 14.44 3.92 -12.19
C PHE A 269 15.35 2.72 -12.51
N ASP A 270 15.16 1.61 -11.79
CA ASP A 270 15.93 0.37 -11.97
C ASP A 270 15.40 -0.52 -13.13
N ARG A 271 14.24 -0.19 -13.70
CA ARG A 271 13.63 -0.89 -14.85
C ARG A 271 14.32 -0.53 -16.16
N SER A 272 14.39 -1.49 -17.08
CA SER A 272 14.85 -1.25 -18.45
C SER A 272 13.96 -0.20 -19.13
N PRO A 273 14.53 0.70 -19.97
CA PRO A 273 13.78 1.78 -20.61
C PRO A 273 12.86 1.30 -21.74
N LEU A 274 13.05 0.07 -22.24
CA LEU A 274 12.22 -0.52 -23.29
C LEU A 274 10.90 -1.06 -22.73
N PHE A 275 9.88 -1.10 -23.59
CA PHE A 275 8.56 -1.62 -23.25
C PHE A 275 8.48 -3.14 -23.49
N PRO A 276 7.64 -3.88 -22.74
CA PRO A 276 7.65 -5.35 -22.62
C PRO A 276 7.98 -6.17 -23.88
N PRO A 277 7.33 -6.00 -25.05
CA PRO A 277 7.67 -6.79 -26.23
C PRO A 277 9.13 -6.62 -26.73
N PHE A 278 9.75 -5.45 -26.51
CA PHE A 278 11.14 -5.16 -26.92
C PHE A 278 12.15 -5.33 -25.78
N ILE A 279 11.68 -5.61 -24.56
CA ILE A 279 12.55 -5.90 -23.40
C ILE A 279 13.37 -7.18 -23.65
N ILE A 280 12.88 -8.12 -24.47
CA ILE A 280 13.59 -9.35 -24.86
C ILE A 280 14.99 -9.03 -25.35
N ILE A 281 15.14 -8.02 -26.22
CA ILE A 281 16.43 -7.66 -26.81
C ILE A 281 17.39 -7.17 -25.72
N SER A 282 16.90 -6.38 -24.76
CA SER A 282 17.72 -5.93 -23.62
C SER A 282 18.15 -7.08 -22.71
N HIS A 283 17.24 -8.00 -22.38
CA HIS A 283 17.56 -9.19 -21.59
C HIS A 283 18.48 -10.14 -22.33
N LEU A 284 18.33 -10.28 -23.65
CA LEU A 284 19.19 -11.14 -24.47
C LEU A 284 20.61 -10.55 -24.52
N ILE A 285 20.76 -9.23 -24.63
CA ILE A 285 22.06 -8.56 -24.53
C ILE A 285 22.67 -8.70 -23.12
N GLU A 286 21.88 -8.57 -22.05
CA GLU A 286 22.35 -8.78 -20.68
C GLU A 286 22.74 -10.23 -20.40
N LEU A 287 21.95 -11.19 -20.89
CA LEU A 287 22.22 -12.62 -20.81
C LEU A 287 23.50 -12.98 -21.58
N ILE A 288 23.67 -12.44 -22.79
CA ILE A 288 24.90 -12.61 -23.57
C ILE A 288 26.10 -12.02 -22.83
N LYS A 289 25.99 -10.80 -22.29
CA LYS A 289 27.05 -10.20 -21.45
C LYS A 289 27.37 -11.02 -20.20
N PHE A 290 26.34 -11.60 -19.57
CA PHE A 290 26.49 -12.48 -18.41
C PHE A 290 27.18 -13.80 -18.78
N LEU A 291 26.77 -14.45 -19.87
CA LEU A 291 27.37 -15.68 -20.40
C LEU A 291 28.83 -15.45 -20.83
N ILE A 292 29.11 -14.35 -21.54
CA ILE A 292 30.48 -13.93 -21.89
C ILE A 292 31.28 -13.60 -20.61
N GLY A 293 30.66 -12.97 -19.62
CA GLY A 293 31.28 -12.66 -18.32
C GLY A 293 31.56 -13.89 -17.45
N LEU A 294 30.78 -14.97 -17.60
CA LEU A 294 31.05 -16.28 -16.99
C LEU A 294 32.22 -17.00 -17.67
N CYS A 295 32.38 -16.84 -18.99
CA CYS A 295 33.57 -17.30 -19.71
C CYS A 295 34.83 -16.47 -19.38
N GLN A 296 34.68 -15.18 -19.07
CA GLN A 296 35.77 -14.31 -18.60
C GLN A 296 35.90 -14.32 -17.06
N LYS A 297 36.02 -15.51 -16.46
CA LYS A 297 36.22 -15.64 -15.01
C LYS A 297 37.68 -15.33 -14.60
N ARG A 298 38.19 -14.12 -14.89
CA ARG A 298 39.40 -13.57 -14.26
C ARG A 298 39.58 -12.04 -14.31
N ASN A 299 38.52 -11.22 -14.40
CA ASN A 299 38.72 -9.78 -14.15
C ASN A 299 37.49 -8.95 -13.74
N ASN A 300 36.54 -9.52 -12.98
CA ASN A 300 35.28 -8.83 -12.69
C ASN A 300 35.25 -8.10 -11.33
N SER A 301 36.21 -7.17 -11.12
CA SER A 301 36.12 -6.13 -10.08
C SER A 301 35.47 -4.84 -10.58
N ASN A 302 35.07 -4.77 -11.86
CA ASN A 302 34.69 -3.53 -12.52
C ASN A 302 33.17 -3.31 -12.72
N MET A 303 32.31 -4.34 -12.67
CA MET A 303 30.86 -4.13 -12.86
C MET A 303 30.14 -3.56 -11.62
N LYS A 304 30.58 -3.91 -10.39
CA LYS A 304 30.09 -3.27 -9.16
C LYS A 304 30.56 -1.81 -9.00
N LYS A 305 31.51 -1.35 -9.82
CA LYS A 305 32.01 0.03 -9.79
C LYS A 305 31.10 1.03 -10.49
N ASN A 306 30.18 0.63 -11.38
CA ASN A 306 29.45 1.58 -12.22
C ASN A 306 28.20 2.20 -11.56
N GLN A 307 27.41 1.45 -10.78
CA GLN A 307 26.34 2.05 -9.96
C GLN A 307 26.90 2.73 -8.70
N ALA A 308 27.97 2.18 -8.12
CA ALA A 308 28.72 2.86 -7.09
C ALA A 308 29.41 4.13 -7.61
N LYS A 309 29.64 4.29 -8.93
CA LYS A 309 30.34 5.45 -9.50
C LYS A 309 29.52 6.73 -9.45
N ILE A 310 28.19 6.68 -9.57
CA ILE A 310 27.37 7.91 -9.52
C ILE A 310 27.31 8.42 -8.07
N PHE A 311 27.04 7.53 -7.10
CA PHE A 311 27.04 7.89 -5.68
C PHE A 311 28.45 8.17 -5.14
N LYS A 312 29.47 7.44 -5.61
CA LYS A 312 30.88 7.73 -5.28
C LYS A 312 31.44 8.91 -6.06
N MET A 313 30.92 9.33 -7.22
CA MET A 313 31.38 10.58 -7.86
C MET A 313 30.93 11.80 -7.06
N ILE A 314 29.75 11.73 -6.43
CA ILE A 314 29.28 12.77 -5.52
C ILE A 314 30.09 12.76 -4.22
N ALA A 315 30.37 11.58 -3.65
CA ALA A 315 31.16 11.44 -2.43
C ALA A 315 32.70 11.54 -2.61
N ALA A 316 33.23 11.38 -3.83
CA ALA A 316 34.67 11.46 -4.11
C ALA A 316 35.15 12.87 -4.45
N ASN A 317 34.23 13.83 -4.65
CA ASN A 317 34.59 15.24 -4.67
C ASN A 317 34.73 15.71 -3.22
N HIS A 318 35.97 15.71 -2.72
CA HIS A 318 36.32 16.14 -1.37
C HIS A 318 35.86 17.58 -1.05
N GLU A 319 35.71 18.44 -2.05
CA GLU A 319 35.12 19.79 -1.88
C GLU A 319 33.61 19.72 -1.60
N ILE A 320 32.88 18.89 -2.36
CA ILE A 320 31.43 18.73 -2.20
C ILE A 320 31.11 18.10 -0.84
N ASP A 321 31.86 17.09 -0.41
CA ASP A 321 31.64 16.42 0.89
C ASP A 321 31.92 17.36 2.10
N LYS A 322 32.92 18.24 1.97
CA LYS A 322 33.23 19.26 2.98
C LYS A 322 32.11 20.30 3.08
N ASP A 323 31.66 20.84 1.96
CA ASP A 323 30.59 21.85 1.92
C ASP A 323 29.27 21.27 2.45
N TRP A 324 28.94 20.01 2.12
CA TRP A 324 27.77 19.33 2.67
C TRP A 324 27.88 19.07 4.17
N SER A 325 29.05 18.66 4.66
CA SER A 325 29.28 18.42 6.10
C SER A 325 29.21 19.72 6.90
N GLU A 326 29.76 20.81 6.37
CA GLU A 326 29.68 22.15 6.97
C GLU A 326 28.23 22.65 7.02
N PHE A 327 27.50 22.48 5.91
CA PHE A 327 26.07 22.78 5.87
C PHE A 327 25.25 21.94 6.86
N GLU A 328 25.49 20.63 6.95
CA GLU A 328 24.80 19.74 7.89
C GLU A 328 25.08 20.13 9.35
N SER A 329 26.33 20.47 9.67
CA SER A 329 26.73 20.94 10.99
C SER A 329 26.08 22.29 11.34
N TYR A 330 26.06 23.24 10.40
CA TYR A 330 25.38 24.53 10.57
C TYR A 330 23.88 24.35 10.81
N ALA A 331 23.21 23.55 9.98
CA ALA A 331 21.78 23.28 10.08
C ALA A 331 21.44 22.56 11.40
N THR A 332 22.26 21.59 11.81
CA THR A 332 22.08 20.85 13.07
C THR A 332 22.25 21.76 14.29
N ASN A 333 23.25 22.63 14.28
CA ASN A 333 23.47 23.60 15.35
C ASN A 333 22.34 24.64 15.43
N LEU A 334 21.86 25.12 14.27
CA LEU A 334 20.71 26.03 14.21
C LEU A 334 19.45 25.36 14.78
N TYR A 335 19.18 24.12 14.40
CA TYR A 335 18.05 23.34 14.92
C TYR A 335 18.17 23.04 16.43
N ALA A 336 19.38 22.73 16.91
CA ALA A 336 19.61 22.51 18.33
C ALA A 336 19.37 23.80 19.14
N ARG A 337 19.88 24.94 18.65
CA ARG A 337 19.67 26.25 19.29
C ARG A 337 18.20 26.65 19.35
N THR A 338 17.46 26.50 18.24
CA THR A 338 16.02 26.84 18.21
C THR A 338 15.19 25.95 19.13
N LYS A 339 15.57 24.68 19.29
CA LYS A 339 14.89 23.76 20.23
C LYS A 339 15.18 24.11 21.69
N VAL A 340 16.43 24.46 22.02
CA VAL A 340 16.80 24.91 23.38
C VAL A 340 16.08 26.23 23.69
N SER A 341 16.09 27.21 22.79
CA SER A 341 15.40 28.49 23.01
C SER A 341 13.89 28.34 23.13
N GLY A 342 13.26 27.42 22.38
CA GLY A 342 11.84 27.10 22.51
C GLY A 342 11.48 26.48 23.86
N THR A 343 12.36 25.67 24.45
CA THR A 343 12.13 24.99 25.74
C THR A 343 12.35 25.93 26.94
N SER A 344 13.22 26.95 26.78
CA SER A 344 13.57 27.91 27.84
C SER A 344 12.53 29.01 28.08
N SER A 345 11.46 29.09 27.28
CA SER A 345 10.63 30.29 27.17
C SER A 345 9.48 30.40 28.19
N SER A 346 9.14 29.35 28.94
CA SER A 346 8.07 29.43 29.96
C SER A 346 8.42 28.78 31.29
N SER A 347 9.04 27.60 31.29
CA SER A 347 9.41 26.91 32.54
C SER A 347 10.78 27.34 33.08
N ALA A 348 11.76 27.58 32.20
CA ALA A 348 13.11 27.95 32.62
C ALA A 348 13.21 29.41 33.12
N THR A 349 12.42 30.33 32.55
CA THR A 349 12.37 31.73 32.99
C THR A 349 11.87 31.86 34.43
N VAL A 350 10.85 31.10 34.81
CA VAL A 350 10.30 31.08 36.18
C VAL A 350 11.28 30.47 37.19
N VAL A 351 12.04 29.44 36.79
CA VAL A 351 13.08 28.82 37.61
C VAL A 351 14.29 29.75 37.79
N ALA A 352 14.71 30.43 36.72
CA ALA A 352 15.81 31.39 36.73
C ALA A 352 15.48 32.69 37.50
N SER A 353 14.22 33.15 37.45
CA SER A 353 13.78 34.30 38.23
C SER A 353 13.69 34.00 39.73
N ARG A 354 13.28 32.77 40.11
CA ARG A 354 13.31 32.32 41.51
C ARG A 354 14.73 32.26 42.06
N THR A 355 15.68 31.67 41.32
CA THR A 355 17.09 31.60 41.75
C THR A 355 17.79 32.96 41.79
N ARG A 356 17.35 33.96 41.02
CA ARG A 356 17.86 35.34 41.09
C ARG A 356 17.33 36.15 42.28
N GLN A 357 16.20 35.77 42.88
CA GLN A 357 15.67 36.44 44.07
C GLN A 357 16.36 36.01 45.37
N ASP A 358 17.06 34.86 45.37
CA ASP A 358 17.77 34.33 46.54
C ASP A 358 19.21 34.88 46.70
N VAL A 359 19.54 36.04 46.11
CA VAL A 359 20.87 36.67 46.27
C VAL A 359 21.00 37.22 47.70
N PRO A 360 22.04 36.87 48.48
CA PRO A 360 22.15 37.27 49.88
C PRO A 360 22.26 38.81 50.07
N PRO A 361 21.67 39.38 51.15
CA PRO A 361 21.59 40.82 51.39
C PRO A 361 22.95 41.52 51.65
N THR A 362 24.04 40.76 51.75
CA THR A 362 25.40 41.25 52.03
C THR A 362 25.94 42.21 50.95
N ILE A 363 25.38 42.19 49.73
CA ILE A 363 25.80 43.08 48.63
C ILE A 363 25.12 44.46 48.72
N LEU A 364 23.94 44.59 49.34
CA LEU A 364 23.26 45.88 49.46
C LEU A 364 23.89 46.77 50.54
N ASP A 365 24.43 46.18 51.61
CA ASP A 365 25.01 46.94 52.71
C ASP A 365 26.37 47.58 52.37
N THR A 366 27.09 47.02 51.39
CA THR A 366 28.40 47.56 50.95
C THR A 366 28.28 48.78 50.05
N MET A 367 27.09 49.10 49.52
CA MET A 367 26.90 50.22 48.58
C MET A 367 26.61 51.58 49.26
N ASN A 368 26.41 51.63 50.59
CA ASN A 368 25.93 52.83 51.28
C ASN A 368 27.01 53.75 51.91
N THR A 369 28.32 53.48 51.76
CA THR A 369 29.35 54.13 52.60
C THR A 369 30.37 55.08 51.93
N SER A 370 30.25 55.54 50.68
CA SER A 370 31.15 56.61 50.17
C SER A 370 30.64 57.34 48.92
N PRO A 371 30.18 58.61 49.01
CA PRO A 371 29.62 59.33 47.87
C PRO A 371 30.51 60.45 47.28
N SER A 372 31.84 60.36 47.37
CA SER A 372 32.75 61.38 46.80
C SER A 372 33.67 60.91 45.66
N SER A 373 33.66 59.63 45.27
CA SER A 373 34.27 59.14 44.02
C SER A 373 33.32 59.18 42.82
N LEU A 374 32.02 59.39 43.06
CA LEU A 374 30.93 59.23 42.08
C LEU A 374 30.97 60.18 40.88
N THR A 375 31.63 61.34 40.96
CA THR A 375 31.60 62.32 39.87
C THR A 375 32.52 61.98 38.71
N ILE A 376 33.61 61.25 38.96
CA ILE A 376 34.51 60.75 37.92
C ILE A 376 33.92 59.46 37.31
N ASP A 377 33.29 58.61 38.12
CA ASP A 377 32.63 57.39 37.66
C ASP A 377 31.37 57.67 36.84
N LEU A 378 30.60 58.72 37.15
CA LEU A 378 29.39 59.08 36.39
C LEU A 378 29.68 59.36 34.91
N LYS A 379 30.86 59.89 34.56
CA LYS A 379 31.24 60.14 33.17
C LYS A 379 31.61 58.83 32.45
N ALA A 380 32.36 57.95 33.09
CA ALA A 380 32.68 56.63 32.57
C ALA A 380 31.42 55.76 32.40
N ILE A 381 30.49 55.83 33.36
CA ILE A 381 29.20 55.14 33.31
C ILE A 381 28.34 55.69 32.16
N THR A 382 28.37 57.00 31.89
CA THR A 382 27.61 57.59 30.78
C THR A 382 28.12 57.11 29.42
N ASP A 383 29.44 56.97 29.26
CA ASP A 383 30.07 56.46 28.03
C ASP A 383 29.83 54.94 27.86
N GLU A 384 29.85 54.16 28.93
CA GLU A 384 29.45 52.74 28.90
C GLU A 384 27.97 52.56 28.55
N ILE A 385 27.06 53.40 29.06
CA ILE A 385 25.64 53.36 28.71
C ILE A 385 25.42 53.68 27.23
N ALA A 386 26.21 54.60 26.65
CA ALA A 386 26.15 54.91 25.22
C ALA A 386 26.62 53.71 24.36
N SER A 387 27.70 53.04 24.78
CA SER A 387 28.17 51.79 24.18
C SER A 387 27.12 50.67 24.26
N ILE A 388 26.51 50.48 25.43
CA ILE A 388 25.49 49.45 25.66
C ILE A 388 24.23 49.72 24.82
N LYS A 389 23.80 50.98 24.68
CA LYS A 389 22.67 51.32 23.81
C LYS A 389 22.92 50.98 22.34
N LYS A 390 24.16 51.14 21.87
CA LYS A 390 24.55 50.75 20.50
C LYS A 390 24.48 49.23 20.32
N VAL A 391 25.03 48.48 21.27
CA VAL A 391 25.00 47.01 21.26
C VAL A 391 23.57 46.46 21.33
N ILE A 392 22.68 47.09 22.12
CA ILE A 392 21.25 46.73 22.19
C ILE A 392 20.54 47.01 20.86
N GLY A 393 20.90 48.09 20.17
CA GLY A 393 20.39 48.40 18.83
C GLY A 393 20.74 47.31 17.82
N ASP A 394 22.01 46.89 17.79
CA ASP A 394 22.49 45.84 16.90
C ASP A 394 21.84 44.47 17.22
N LEU A 395 21.69 44.15 18.51
CA LEU A 395 20.97 42.95 18.97
C LEU A 395 19.50 42.94 18.56
N ARG A 396 18.83 44.09 18.53
CA ARG A 396 17.43 44.19 18.10
C ARG A 396 17.29 43.89 16.61
N THR A 397 18.18 44.40 15.77
CA THR A 397 18.22 44.07 14.33
C THR A 397 18.48 42.58 14.09
N TYR A 398 19.40 41.96 14.82
CA TYR A 398 19.62 40.50 14.74
C TYR A 398 18.41 39.69 15.22
N THR A 399 17.70 40.16 16.23
CA THR A 399 16.49 39.49 16.75
C THR A 399 15.35 39.53 15.73
N GLU A 400 15.20 40.64 15.00
CA GLU A 400 14.18 40.78 13.95
C GLU A 400 14.49 39.93 12.70
N GLU A 401 15.76 39.78 12.32
CA GLU A 401 16.17 38.84 11.26
C GLU A 401 15.99 37.38 11.70
N MET A 402 16.33 37.06 12.95
CA MET A 402 16.15 35.72 13.51
C MET A 402 14.65 35.35 13.60
N ASN A 403 13.78 36.30 13.91
CA ASN A 403 12.34 36.05 13.99
C ASN A 403 11.72 35.80 12.59
N ARG A 404 12.19 36.51 11.55
CA ARG A 404 11.81 36.23 10.15
C ARG A 404 12.29 34.84 9.70
N SER A 405 13.49 34.42 10.10
CA SER A 405 14.02 33.08 9.81
C SER A 405 13.26 31.97 10.57
N MET A 406 12.91 32.21 11.83
CA MET A 406 12.18 31.27 12.68
C MET A 406 10.76 30.96 12.17
N GLN A 407 10.07 31.94 11.60
CA GLN A 407 8.78 31.71 10.94
C GLN A 407 8.88 30.75 9.73
N SER A 408 10.01 30.74 9.01
CA SER A 408 10.25 29.79 7.91
C SER A 408 10.57 28.36 8.39
N MET A 409 11.17 28.21 9.59
CA MET A 409 11.53 26.92 10.17
C MET A 409 10.36 26.20 10.85
N MET A 410 9.35 26.90 11.38
CA MET A 410 8.19 26.26 12.02
C MET A 410 7.41 25.36 11.06
N ASP A 411 7.29 25.75 9.78
CA ASP A 411 6.65 24.94 8.72
C ASP A 411 7.46 23.66 8.38
N VAL A 412 8.76 23.61 8.71
CA VAL A 412 9.63 22.44 8.52
C VAL A 412 9.59 21.50 9.74
N GLN A 413 9.46 22.05 10.95
CA GLN A 413 9.51 21.29 12.20
C GLN A 413 8.24 20.45 12.45
N GLU A 414 7.08 20.94 11.99
CA GLU A 414 5.83 20.18 11.98
C GLU A 414 5.90 18.94 11.08
N ARG A 415 6.66 19.03 9.97
CA ARG A 415 6.87 17.93 9.00
C ARG A 415 7.79 16.83 9.54
N VAL A 416 8.74 17.15 10.41
CA VAL A 416 9.71 16.18 10.97
C VAL A 416 9.13 15.42 12.16
N LYS A 417 8.27 16.06 12.97
CA LYS A 417 7.63 15.42 14.14
C LYS A 417 6.66 14.31 13.70
N MET A 418 5.83 14.55 12.67
CA MET A 418 4.95 13.52 12.09
C MET A 418 5.71 12.30 11.52
N SER A 419 6.93 12.50 11.00
CA SER A 419 7.75 11.44 10.42
C SER A 419 8.30 10.45 11.45
N LYS A 420 8.63 10.91 12.67
CA LYS A 420 9.26 10.09 13.71
C LYS A 420 8.28 9.19 14.47
N GLU A 421 7.03 9.62 14.65
CA GLU A 421 6.00 8.82 15.33
C GLU A 421 5.40 7.72 14.45
N LEU A 422 5.43 7.89 13.12
CA LEU A 422 4.80 6.97 12.17
C LEU A 422 5.62 5.66 11.97
N LYS A 423 6.94 5.73 12.10
CA LYS A 423 7.88 4.63 11.77
C LYS A 423 7.79 3.40 12.70
N PRO A 424 7.65 3.53 14.04
CA PRO A 424 7.50 2.37 14.92
C PRO A 424 6.08 1.77 14.89
N ARG A 425 5.03 2.59 14.72
CA ARG A 425 3.63 2.13 14.66
C ARG A 425 3.32 1.31 13.40
N ILE A 426 3.92 1.65 12.26
CA ILE A 426 3.81 0.86 11.03
C ILE A 426 4.49 -0.52 11.20
N ARG A 427 5.60 -0.59 11.92
CA ARG A 427 6.35 -1.85 12.09
C ARG A 427 5.60 -2.86 12.95
N SER A 428 4.89 -2.43 14.00
CA SER A 428 4.07 -3.33 14.82
C SER A 428 2.79 -3.78 14.12
N ALA A 429 2.16 -2.90 13.33
CA ALA A 429 0.95 -3.24 12.57
C ALA A 429 1.21 -4.25 11.44
N ILE A 430 2.41 -4.27 10.85
CA ILE A 430 2.76 -5.20 9.77
C ILE A 430 2.99 -6.63 10.28
N THR A 431 3.56 -6.80 11.49
CA THR A 431 3.82 -8.13 12.06
C THR A 431 2.54 -8.84 12.50
N THR A 432 1.60 -8.13 13.13
CA THR A 432 0.35 -8.72 13.62
C THR A 432 -0.61 -9.07 12.48
N ASN A 433 -0.59 -8.31 11.39
CA ASN A 433 -1.41 -8.60 10.22
C ASN A 433 -0.84 -9.75 9.35
N GLY A 434 0.45 -10.06 9.45
CA GLY A 434 1.09 -11.15 8.69
C GLY A 434 0.62 -12.53 9.12
N GLU A 435 0.54 -12.78 10.44
CA GLU A 435 0.14 -14.08 11.00
C GLU A 435 -1.37 -14.38 10.77
N ILE A 436 -2.20 -13.33 10.75
CA ILE A 436 -3.65 -13.46 10.52
C ILE A 436 -3.95 -13.76 9.04
N ILE A 437 -3.21 -13.15 8.11
CA ILE A 437 -3.37 -13.40 6.67
C ILE A 437 -2.93 -14.82 6.30
N GLU A 438 -1.89 -15.36 6.94
CA GLU A 438 -1.38 -16.71 6.68
C GLU A 438 -2.36 -17.82 7.16
N PHE A 439 -3.02 -17.60 8.31
CA PHE A 439 -4.06 -18.49 8.83
C PHE A 439 -5.28 -18.56 7.90
N PHE A 440 -5.73 -17.43 7.37
CA PHE A 440 -6.91 -17.36 6.49
C PHE A 440 -6.64 -17.78 5.05
N PHE A 441 -5.42 -17.59 4.53
CA PHE A 441 -5.06 -18.11 3.20
C PHE A 441 -5.10 -19.64 3.17
N ASN A 442 -4.64 -20.30 4.24
CA ASN A 442 -4.80 -21.75 4.40
C ASN A 442 -6.28 -22.15 4.52
N PHE A 443 -7.11 -21.37 5.20
CA PHE A 443 -8.55 -21.64 5.32
C PHE A 443 -9.30 -21.51 3.98
N ILE A 444 -9.03 -20.45 3.20
CA ILE A 444 -9.65 -20.22 1.88
C ILE A 444 -9.14 -21.23 0.84
N PHE A 445 -7.86 -21.60 0.88
CA PHE A 445 -7.28 -22.60 -0.02
C PHE A 445 -7.88 -23.99 0.20
N ILE A 446 -8.16 -24.37 1.46
CA ILE A 446 -8.84 -25.63 1.79
C ILE A 446 -10.31 -25.64 1.33
N PHE A 447 -10.97 -24.47 1.26
CA PHE A 447 -12.38 -24.36 0.90
C PHE A 447 -12.64 -24.20 -0.61
N LEU A 448 -11.66 -23.71 -1.39
CA LEU A 448 -11.79 -23.51 -2.84
C LEU A 448 -11.22 -24.65 -3.69
N PHE A 449 -10.32 -25.47 -3.14
CA PHE A 449 -9.61 -26.52 -3.89
C PHE A 449 -9.85 -27.95 -3.38
N ARG A 450 -10.86 -28.14 -2.55
CA ARG A 450 -11.36 -29.45 -2.12
C ARG A 450 -12.87 -29.47 -2.27
#